data_AF-Q1NCU9-F1
#
_entry.id   AF-Q1NCU9-F1
#
_cell.length_a   1.000
_cell.length_b   1.000
_cell.length_c   1.000
_cell.angle_alpha   90.00
_cell.angle_beta   90.00
_cell.angle_gamma   90.00
#
_symmetry.space_group_name_H-M   'P 1'
#
loop_
_entity.id
_entity.type
_entity.pdbx_description
1 polymer ?
#
loop_
_entity_poly.entity_id
_entity_poly.type
_entity_poly.pdbx_seq_one_letter_code
_entity_poly.pdbx_strand_id
1 'polypeptide(L)'
;MGAEEAHLRQSLLGALCGLSVDDQVLRAQLLPRGDDATAWFRCADAIAFRLLRFGGRALSMDAGDGPGMAALLDAADDLLSAVEAALGLTLDPLDIGPCPDTAGLTVRIGSLDQQIVLLLSVPFDAVILAQPAPLAPSLLGHIALPVAIAVAGPRLSPADAATLSPGDLLLIGPAPIAATLCPPHGDAIPGRLDPVARCFRPH
;
A
#
# COMPACT_ATOMS: atom_id res chain seq x y z
N MET A 1 10.52 -15.29 -8.29
CA MET A 1 10.23 -14.08 -7.49
C MET A 1 11.14 -14.13 -6.29
N GLY A 2 12.28 -13.44 -6.38
CA GLY A 2 13.41 -13.56 -5.47
C GLY A 2 13.31 -12.57 -4.31
N ALA A 3 13.99 -12.85 -3.21
CA ALA A 3 13.94 -12.07 -1.97
C ALA A 3 14.15 -10.54 -2.13
N GLU A 4 14.88 -10.12 -3.17
CA GLU A 4 15.11 -8.71 -3.52
C GLU A 4 13.83 -7.94 -3.80
N GLU A 5 12.89 -8.52 -4.55
CA GLU A 5 11.58 -7.90 -4.83
C GLU A 5 10.77 -7.71 -3.54
N ALA A 6 10.79 -8.72 -2.65
CA ALA A 6 10.07 -8.66 -1.39
C ALA A 6 10.67 -7.62 -0.44
N HIS A 7 12.01 -7.52 -0.41
CA HIS A 7 12.71 -6.50 0.36
C HIS A 7 12.40 -5.10 -0.16
N LEU A 8 12.53 -4.88 -1.48
CA LEU A 8 12.23 -3.59 -2.10
C LEU A 8 10.78 -3.16 -1.83
N ARG A 9 9.82 -4.09 -1.98
CA ARG A 9 8.41 -3.87 -1.63
C ARG A 9 8.24 -3.38 -0.20
N GLN A 10 8.88 -4.06 0.76
CA GLN A 10 8.75 -3.71 2.17
C GLN A 10 9.40 -2.36 2.48
N SER A 11 10.57 -2.08 1.92
CA SER A 11 11.29 -0.82 2.08
C SER A 11 10.50 0.36 1.52
N LEU A 12 9.96 0.24 0.31
CA LEU A 12 9.11 1.28 -0.31
C LEU A 12 7.87 1.57 0.52
N LEU A 13 7.12 0.53 0.90
CA LEU A 13 5.88 0.71 1.66
C LEU A 13 6.15 1.26 3.07
N GLY A 14 7.22 0.82 3.72
CA GLY A 14 7.60 1.27 5.07
C GLY A 14 8.09 2.71 5.12
N ALA A 15 8.77 3.19 4.07
CA ALA A 15 9.23 4.57 3.98
C ALA A 15 8.10 5.55 3.60
N LEU A 16 7.16 5.13 2.74
CA LEU A 16 6.18 6.02 2.15
C LEU A 16 4.84 6.04 2.88
N CYS A 17 4.40 4.92 3.48
CA CYS A 17 3.15 4.92 4.24
C CYS A 17 3.32 5.67 5.55
N GLY A 18 2.58 6.76 5.73
CA GLY A 18 2.61 7.57 6.95
C GLY A 18 3.49 8.80 6.87
N LEU A 19 4.20 8.99 5.76
CA LEU A 19 4.94 10.21 5.51
C LEU A 19 3.97 11.41 5.50
N SER A 20 4.35 12.49 6.18
CA SER A 20 3.54 13.72 6.27
C SER A 20 4.13 14.78 5.35
N VAL A 21 3.29 15.35 4.48
CA VAL A 21 3.62 16.43 3.55
C VAL A 21 2.47 17.44 3.59
N ASP A 22 2.72 18.70 3.91
CA ASP A 22 1.70 19.77 4.00
C ASP A 22 0.43 19.38 4.79
N ASP A 23 0.62 18.86 6.01
CA ASP A 23 -0.44 18.32 6.88
C ASP A 23 -1.22 17.13 6.32
N GLN A 24 -0.82 16.60 5.16
CA GLN A 24 -1.40 15.42 4.52
C GLN A 24 -0.56 14.19 4.81
N VAL A 25 -1.24 13.11 5.16
CA VAL A 25 -0.59 11.81 5.36
C VAL A 25 -0.67 11.00 4.09
N LEU A 26 0.48 10.55 3.63
CA LEU A 26 0.62 9.75 2.42
C LEU A 26 0.37 8.26 2.72
N ARG A 27 -0.19 7.60 1.72
CA ARG A 27 -0.37 6.16 1.65
C ARG A 27 0.24 5.67 0.35
N ALA A 28 1.08 4.64 0.46
CA ALA A 28 1.62 3.92 -0.68
C ALA A 28 0.87 2.61 -0.92
N GLN A 29 0.73 2.24 -2.18
CA GLN A 29 0.17 0.97 -2.62
C GLN A 29 0.94 0.49 -3.85
N LEU A 30 1.33 -0.79 -3.86
CA LEU A 30 1.86 -1.40 -5.07
C LEU A 30 0.76 -1.58 -6.11
N LEU A 31 1.05 -1.19 -7.34
CA LEU A 31 0.21 -1.47 -8.48
C LEU A 31 0.79 -2.64 -9.29
N PRO A 32 -0.06 -3.47 -9.91
CA PRO A 32 0.40 -4.28 -11.03
C PRO A 32 0.95 -3.35 -12.12
N ARG A 33 1.93 -3.82 -12.89
CA ARG A 33 2.51 -3.05 -14.00
C ARG A 33 1.37 -2.52 -14.89
N GLY A 34 1.26 -1.20 -14.96
CA GLY A 34 0.19 -0.49 -15.66
C GLY A 34 0.48 -0.31 -17.15
N ASP A 35 -0.50 0.24 -17.87
CA ASP A 35 -0.43 0.47 -19.31
C ASP A 35 0.65 1.52 -19.68
N ASP A 36 1.57 1.12 -20.57
CA ASP A 36 2.73 1.90 -21.02
C ASP A 36 2.35 3.07 -21.96
N ALA A 37 1.07 3.21 -22.31
CA ALA A 37 0.57 4.18 -23.30
C ALA A 37 0.62 5.66 -22.86
N THR A 38 1.09 5.96 -21.64
CA THR A 38 1.02 7.30 -21.04
C THR A 38 2.40 7.76 -20.61
N ALA A 39 2.69 9.06 -20.79
CA ALA A 39 4.01 9.63 -20.53
C ALA A 39 4.37 9.65 -19.04
N TRP A 40 5.68 9.64 -18.76
CA TRP A 40 6.33 9.67 -17.45
C TRP A 40 7.50 10.66 -17.50
N PHE A 41 7.78 11.30 -16.36
CA PHE A 41 9.06 11.96 -16.14
C PHE A 41 10.10 10.90 -15.87
N ARG A 42 11.09 10.78 -16.74
CA ARG A 42 12.18 9.81 -16.58
C ARG A 42 13.35 10.48 -15.88
N CYS A 43 13.82 9.83 -14.84
CA CYS A 43 14.95 10.27 -14.02
C CYS A 43 16.17 9.39 -14.33
N ALA A 44 17.28 9.64 -13.62
CA ALA A 44 18.41 8.74 -13.62
C ALA A 44 18.05 7.33 -13.10
N ASP A 45 18.95 6.36 -13.34
CA ASP A 45 18.86 5.01 -12.80
C ASP A 45 17.54 4.27 -13.11
N ALA A 46 16.95 4.58 -14.28
CA ALA A 46 15.67 4.04 -14.72
C ALA A 46 14.50 4.23 -13.75
N ILE A 47 14.60 5.22 -12.86
CA ILE A 47 13.50 5.69 -12.02
C ILE A 47 12.60 6.57 -12.89
N ALA A 48 11.29 6.47 -12.70
CA ALA A 48 10.36 7.37 -13.37
C ALA A 48 9.17 7.70 -12.47
N PHE A 49 8.60 8.88 -12.65
CA PHE A 49 7.40 9.26 -11.90
C PHE A 49 6.36 9.94 -12.78
N ARG A 50 5.13 9.97 -12.27
CA ARG A 50 4.00 10.63 -12.90
C ARG A 50 3.05 11.19 -11.87
N LEU A 51 2.69 12.45 -12.02
CA LEU A 51 1.66 13.10 -11.23
C LEU A 51 0.31 12.94 -11.92
N LEU A 52 -0.69 12.41 -11.20
CA LEU A 52 -2.05 12.17 -11.71
C LEU A 52 -3.04 13.21 -11.22
N ARG A 53 -2.84 13.73 -10.01
CA ARG A 53 -3.74 14.68 -9.37
C ARG A 53 -2.97 15.52 -8.35
N PHE A 54 -3.26 16.81 -8.32
CA PHE A 54 -2.79 17.74 -7.29
C PHE A 54 -3.90 18.76 -7.00
N GLY A 55 -4.18 19.04 -5.72
CA GLY A 55 -5.29 19.92 -5.32
C GLY A 55 -6.66 19.50 -5.88
N GLY A 56 -6.88 18.19 -6.06
CA GLY A 56 -8.17 17.65 -6.51
C GLY A 56 -8.42 17.72 -8.02
N ARG A 57 -7.50 18.31 -8.79
CA ARG A 57 -7.59 18.44 -10.25
C ARG A 57 -6.77 17.37 -10.96
N ALA A 58 -7.34 16.76 -12.01
CA ALA A 58 -6.60 15.85 -12.87
C ALA A 58 -5.52 16.63 -13.63
N LEU A 59 -4.31 16.07 -13.70
CA LEU A 59 -3.19 16.68 -14.39
C LEU A 59 -3.04 16.07 -15.79
N SER A 60 -2.83 16.91 -16.81
CA SER A 60 -2.44 16.45 -18.15
C SER A 60 -0.92 16.51 -18.28
N MET A 61 -0.32 15.49 -18.91
CA MET A 61 1.11 15.45 -19.22
C MET A 61 1.34 15.43 -20.73
N ASP A 62 0.61 16.29 -21.45
CA ASP A 62 0.78 16.46 -22.88
C ASP A 62 2.13 17.14 -23.18
N ALA A 63 2.97 16.48 -23.99
CA ALA A 63 4.33 16.92 -24.31
C ALA A 63 4.43 18.29 -25.00
N GLY A 64 3.30 18.88 -25.41
CA GLY A 64 3.23 20.20 -26.05
C GLY A 64 3.14 21.38 -25.08
N ASP A 65 2.95 21.16 -23.78
CA ASP A 65 2.69 22.22 -22.77
C ASP A 65 3.83 22.36 -21.75
N GLY A 66 5.03 22.69 -22.22
CA GLY A 66 6.21 22.89 -21.37
C GLY A 66 6.00 23.83 -20.17
N PRO A 67 5.35 25.01 -20.33
CA PRO A 67 5.05 25.90 -19.21
C PRO A 67 4.08 25.29 -18.18
N GLY A 68 3.04 24.57 -18.63
CA GLY A 68 2.12 23.86 -17.72
C GLY A 68 2.83 22.74 -16.95
N MET A 69 3.78 22.06 -17.58
CA MET A 69 4.58 21.02 -16.92
C MET A 69 5.54 21.59 -15.87
N ALA A 70 6.19 22.72 -16.14
CA ALA A 70 7.03 23.39 -15.16
C ALA A 70 6.21 23.82 -13.93
N ALA A 71 5.06 24.45 -14.14
CA ALA A 71 4.17 24.85 -13.05
C ALA A 71 3.64 23.65 -12.23
N LEU A 72 3.47 22.50 -12.88
CA LEU A 72 3.07 21.26 -12.23
C LEU A 72 4.18 20.67 -11.36
N LEU A 73 5.44 20.71 -11.82
CA LEU A 73 6.60 20.30 -11.02
C LEU A 73 6.80 21.24 -9.83
N ASP A 74 6.75 22.55 -10.06
CA ASP A 74 6.84 23.56 -8.99
C ASP A 74 5.74 23.34 -7.93
N ALA A 75 4.51 23.02 -8.35
CA ALA A 75 3.42 22.74 -7.43
C ALA A 75 3.61 21.43 -6.64
N ALA A 76 4.35 20.47 -7.20
CA ALA A 76 4.61 19.18 -6.57
C ALA A 76 5.98 19.09 -5.86
N ASP A 77 6.73 20.19 -5.79
CA ASP A 77 8.11 20.23 -5.31
C ASP A 77 8.27 19.67 -3.88
N ASP A 78 7.40 20.08 -2.96
CA ASP A 78 7.41 19.61 -1.57
C ASP A 78 7.14 18.09 -1.48
N LEU A 79 6.26 17.57 -2.34
CA LEU A 79 5.97 16.14 -2.41
C LEU A 79 7.16 15.36 -2.97
N LEU A 80 7.73 15.82 -4.08
CA LEU A 80 8.87 15.17 -4.74
C LEU A 80 10.06 15.14 -3.78
N SER A 81 10.37 16.28 -3.15
CA SER A 81 11.41 16.43 -2.13
C SER A 81 11.22 15.47 -0.95
N ALA A 82 9.97 15.32 -0.46
CA ALA A 82 9.68 14.41 0.64
C ALA A 82 9.88 12.93 0.24
N VAL A 83 9.49 12.56 -0.99
CA VAL A 83 9.70 11.20 -1.52
C VAL A 83 11.19 10.92 -1.72
N GLU A 84 11.95 11.86 -2.28
CA GLU A 84 13.42 11.78 -2.41
C GLU A 84 14.08 11.57 -1.05
N ALA A 85 13.73 12.38 -0.04
CA ALA A 85 14.30 12.28 1.30
C ALA A 85 13.94 10.96 2.00
N ALA A 86 12.70 10.48 1.84
CA ALA A 86 12.24 9.24 2.46
C ALA A 86 12.89 7.99 1.83
N LEU A 87 13.20 8.04 0.53
CA LEU A 87 13.76 6.90 -0.21
C LEU A 87 15.28 6.99 -0.41
N GLY A 88 15.87 8.17 -0.19
CA GLY A 88 17.27 8.46 -0.54
C GLY A 88 17.51 8.39 -2.06
N LEU A 89 16.55 8.84 -2.85
CA LEU A 89 16.60 8.87 -4.32
C LEU A 89 16.66 10.30 -4.84
N THR A 90 16.98 10.45 -6.13
CA THR A 90 16.92 11.74 -6.83
C THR A 90 15.89 11.64 -7.96
N LEU A 91 14.90 12.53 -7.93
CA LEU A 91 13.81 12.67 -8.88
C LEU A 91 14.00 13.93 -9.73
N ASP A 92 15.16 14.01 -10.41
CA ASP A 92 15.47 15.07 -11.37
C ASP A 92 15.07 14.63 -12.79
N PRO A 93 14.03 15.21 -13.42
CA PRO A 93 13.57 14.80 -14.73
C PRO A 93 14.59 15.11 -15.83
N LEU A 94 15.04 14.08 -16.54
CA LEU A 94 15.92 14.21 -17.71
C LEU A 94 15.12 14.45 -18.98
N ASP A 95 14.01 13.74 -19.15
CA ASP A 95 13.07 13.89 -20.25
C ASP A 95 11.70 13.27 -19.94
N ILE A 96 10.80 13.32 -20.93
CA ILE A 96 9.43 12.83 -20.85
C ILE A 96 9.26 11.73 -21.89
N GLY A 97 8.77 10.56 -21.46
CA GLY A 97 8.63 9.41 -22.35
C GLY A 97 7.83 8.26 -21.75
N PRO A 98 7.80 7.09 -22.38
CA PRO A 98 7.18 5.90 -21.79
C PRO A 98 7.89 5.49 -20.50
N CYS A 99 7.20 4.73 -19.64
CA CYS A 99 7.82 4.17 -18.45
C CYS A 99 9.06 3.32 -18.83
N PRO A 100 10.18 3.40 -18.10
CA PRO A 100 11.36 2.58 -18.36
C PRO A 100 11.04 1.07 -18.34
N ASP A 101 11.59 0.33 -19.31
CA ASP A 101 11.29 -1.09 -19.54
C ASP A 101 11.92 -2.04 -18.50
N THR A 102 12.96 -1.59 -17.81
CA THR A 102 13.67 -2.27 -16.69
C THR A 102 12.81 -2.39 -15.43
N ALA A 103 11.50 -2.54 -15.60
CA ALA A 103 10.51 -2.35 -14.56
C ALA A 103 10.72 -3.28 -13.36
N GLY A 104 10.90 -2.65 -12.21
CA GLY A 104 10.80 -3.29 -10.91
C GLY A 104 9.37 -3.21 -10.39
N LEU A 105 9.12 -2.25 -9.52
CA LEU A 105 7.83 -2.02 -8.86
C LEU A 105 7.25 -0.67 -9.25
N THR A 106 5.94 -0.64 -9.49
CA THR A 106 5.19 0.61 -9.57
C THR A 106 4.44 0.84 -8.26
N VAL A 107 4.71 1.96 -7.61
CA VAL A 107 4.07 2.41 -6.38
C VAL A 107 3.14 3.56 -6.71
N ARG A 108 1.88 3.45 -6.30
CA ARG A 108 0.97 4.58 -6.20
C ARG A 108 1.09 5.19 -4.81
N ILE A 109 1.41 6.47 -4.77
CA ILE A 109 1.50 7.28 -3.56
C ILE A 109 0.35 8.28 -3.64
N GLY A 110 -0.48 8.35 -2.61
CA GLY A 110 -1.52 9.37 -2.54
C GLY A 110 -1.82 9.79 -1.13
N SER A 111 -2.35 11.00 -0.97
CA SER A 111 -2.84 11.48 0.32
C SER A 111 -4.13 10.75 0.71
N LEU A 112 -4.42 10.67 2.02
CA LEU A 112 -5.66 10.06 2.52
C LEU A 112 -6.93 10.76 2.00
N ASP A 113 -6.88 12.08 1.78
CA ASP A 113 -7.96 12.87 1.20
C ASP A 113 -8.00 12.85 -0.35
N GLN A 114 -7.06 12.13 -0.97
CA GLN A 114 -6.90 11.99 -2.43
C GLN A 114 -6.67 13.30 -3.20
N GLN A 115 -6.22 14.35 -2.52
CA GLN A 115 -5.80 15.60 -3.18
C GLN A 115 -4.54 15.40 -4.03
N ILE A 116 -3.68 14.47 -3.63
CA ILE A 116 -2.40 14.18 -4.29
C ILE A 116 -2.37 12.73 -4.75
N VAL A 117 -1.98 12.49 -6.00
CA VAL A 117 -1.67 11.16 -6.50
C VAL A 117 -0.41 11.20 -7.38
N LEU A 118 0.64 10.52 -6.93
CA LEU A 118 1.90 10.30 -7.62
C LEU A 118 2.04 8.80 -7.92
N LEU A 119 2.49 8.46 -9.13
CA LEU A 119 3.00 7.15 -9.44
C LEU A 119 4.52 7.21 -9.50
N LEU A 120 5.18 6.24 -8.90
CA LEU A 120 6.63 6.08 -8.91
C LEU A 120 6.94 4.68 -9.44
N SER A 121 7.80 4.60 -10.44
CA SER A 121 8.37 3.37 -10.98
C SER A 121 9.83 3.28 -10.53
N VAL A 122 10.19 2.16 -9.91
CA VAL A 122 11.53 1.94 -9.37
C VAL A 122 12.02 0.56 -9.84
N PRO A 123 13.25 0.43 -10.39
CA PRO A 123 13.78 -0.86 -10.80
C PRO A 123 14.13 -1.75 -9.58
N PHE A 124 14.21 -3.06 -9.79
CA PHE A 124 14.42 -4.02 -8.69
C PHE A 124 15.78 -3.89 -7.99
N ASP A 125 16.79 -3.43 -8.72
CA ASP A 125 18.17 -3.22 -8.28
C ASP A 125 18.44 -1.81 -7.76
N ALA A 126 17.41 -0.96 -7.66
CA ALA A 126 17.53 0.38 -7.10
C ALA A 126 18.09 0.35 -5.67
N VAL A 127 19.13 1.14 -5.42
CA VAL A 127 19.68 1.34 -4.08
C VAL A 127 18.81 2.35 -3.34
N ILE A 128 17.85 1.85 -2.57
CA ILE A 128 16.98 2.69 -1.73
C ILE A 128 17.54 2.79 -0.31
N LEU A 129 17.79 4.01 0.14
CA LEU A 129 18.14 4.31 1.54
C LEU A 129 16.87 4.71 2.31
N ALA A 130 15.97 3.74 2.44
CA ALA A 130 14.64 3.94 3.00
C ALA A 130 14.71 4.41 4.45
N GLN A 131 14.25 5.63 4.71
CA GLN A 131 14.01 6.13 6.05
C GLN A 131 12.56 5.82 6.43
N PRO A 132 12.32 5.10 7.54
CA PRO A 132 10.97 4.79 7.96
C PRO A 132 10.21 6.08 8.28
N ALA A 133 8.99 6.20 7.77
CA ALA A 133 8.14 7.34 8.08
C ALA A 133 7.86 7.40 9.60
N PRO A 134 7.82 8.60 10.19
CA PRO A 134 7.31 8.74 11.55
C PRO A 134 5.87 8.24 11.59
N LEU A 135 5.52 7.49 12.64
CA LEU A 135 4.17 6.93 12.79
C LEU A 135 3.14 8.06 12.89
N ALA A 136 2.33 8.26 11.85
CA ALA A 136 1.23 9.21 11.85
C ALA A 136 -0.01 8.62 12.56
N PRO A 137 -0.49 9.18 13.68
CA PRO A 137 -1.64 8.65 14.42
C PRO A 137 -2.93 8.55 13.59
N SER A 138 -3.09 9.41 12.58
CA SER A 138 -4.22 9.39 11.64
C SER A 138 -4.28 8.13 10.77
N LEU A 139 -3.18 7.36 10.66
CA LEU A 139 -3.18 6.07 9.97
C LEU A 139 -3.83 4.95 10.76
N LEU A 140 -4.01 5.09 12.08
CA LEU A 140 -4.53 4.02 12.95
C LEU A 140 -5.95 3.55 12.54
N GLY A 141 -6.70 4.35 11.75
CA GLY A 141 -8.00 3.97 11.18
C GLY A 141 -7.96 3.46 9.73
N HIS A 142 -6.83 3.54 9.04
CA HIS A 142 -6.72 3.27 7.59
C HIS A 142 -5.77 2.13 7.21
N ILE A 143 -5.03 1.60 8.18
CA ILE A 143 -4.19 0.42 7.98
C ILE A 143 -5.07 -0.83 8.15
N ALA A 144 -5.38 -1.50 7.04
CA ALA A 144 -6.00 -2.81 7.09
C ALA A 144 -4.95 -3.85 7.52
N LEU A 145 -5.13 -4.40 8.73
CA LEU A 145 -4.29 -5.48 9.23
C LEU A 145 -4.93 -6.83 8.88
N PRO A 146 -4.16 -7.78 8.30
CA PRO A 146 -4.65 -9.14 8.09
C PRO A 146 -4.75 -9.83 9.46
N VAL A 147 -5.96 -9.90 10.00
CA VAL A 147 -6.25 -10.56 11.28
C VAL A 147 -7.03 -11.85 11.03
N ALA A 148 -6.67 -12.91 11.73
CA ALA A 148 -7.44 -14.16 11.73
C ALA A 148 -8.41 -14.18 12.91
N ILE A 149 -9.59 -14.76 12.72
CA ILE A 149 -10.51 -15.03 13.83
C ILE A 149 -10.55 -16.55 14.02
N ALA A 150 -10.03 -17.02 15.15
CA ALA A 150 -10.10 -18.42 15.55
C ALA A 150 -11.39 -18.67 16.32
N VAL A 151 -12.22 -19.55 15.79
CA VAL A 151 -13.45 -20.01 16.46
C VAL A 151 -13.22 -21.44 16.94
N ALA A 152 -13.44 -21.70 18.22
CA ALA A 152 -13.32 -23.05 18.76
C ALA A 152 -14.44 -23.94 18.20
N GLY A 153 -14.06 -24.92 17.36
CA GLY A 153 -14.99 -25.91 16.82
C GLY A 153 -15.37 -27.00 17.84
N PRO A 154 -16.35 -27.85 17.50
CA PRO A 154 -16.67 -29.02 18.32
C PRO A 154 -15.46 -29.97 18.39
N ARG A 155 -15.28 -30.62 19.55
CA ARG A 155 -14.27 -31.68 19.68
C ARG A 155 -14.78 -32.92 18.96
N LEU A 156 -14.10 -33.31 17.88
CA LEU A 156 -14.40 -34.52 17.11
C LEU A 156 -13.35 -35.59 17.40
N SER A 157 -13.77 -36.85 17.42
CA SER A 157 -12.82 -37.94 17.41
C SER A 157 -12.13 -38.03 16.03
N PRO A 158 -10.91 -38.59 15.93
CA PRO A 158 -10.25 -38.76 14.64
C PRO A 158 -11.09 -39.59 13.64
N ALA A 159 -11.86 -40.56 14.14
CA ALA A 159 -12.73 -41.38 13.31
C ALA A 159 -13.90 -40.56 12.73
N ASP A 160 -14.60 -39.79 13.58
CA ASP A 160 -15.70 -38.93 13.12
C ASP A 160 -15.22 -37.86 12.14
N ALA A 161 -14.07 -37.24 12.45
CA ALA A 161 -13.45 -36.24 11.57
C ALA A 161 -13.10 -36.83 10.18
N ALA A 162 -12.66 -38.09 10.13
CA ALA A 162 -12.33 -38.77 8.87
C ALA A 162 -13.56 -39.12 8.03
N THR A 163 -14.76 -39.16 8.62
CA THR A 163 -16.01 -39.43 7.90
C THR A 163 -16.66 -38.20 7.28
N LEU A 164 -16.18 -36.99 7.62
CA LEU A 164 -16.74 -35.74 7.12
C LEU A 164 -16.54 -35.59 5.62
N SER A 165 -17.62 -35.26 4.94
CA SER A 165 -17.67 -35.01 3.50
C SER A 165 -18.16 -33.58 3.21
N PRO A 166 -17.85 -33.03 2.02
CA PRO A 166 -18.40 -31.75 1.60
C PRO A 166 -19.94 -31.75 1.66
N GLY A 167 -20.52 -30.80 2.39
CA GLY A 167 -21.97 -30.70 2.61
C GLY A 167 -22.42 -31.09 4.02
N ASP A 168 -21.56 -31.75 4.80
CA ASP A 168 -21.83 -32.04 6.20
C ASP A 168 -21.82 -30.76 7.06
N LEU A 169 -22.70 -30.72 8.06
CA LEU A 169 -22.86 -29.57 8.95
C LEU A 169 -22.28 -29.86 10.32
N LEU A 170 -21.42 -28.96 10.78
CA LEU A 170 -20.88 -28.95 12.14
C LEU A 170 -21.50 -27.82 12.96
N LEU A 171 -22.08 -28.17 14.11
CA LEU A 171 -22.65 -27.19 15.03
C LEU A 171 -21.55 -26.51 15.84
N ILE A 172 -21.47 -25.19 15.74
CA ILE A 172 -20.49 -24.35 16.44
C ILE A 172 -21.20 -23.46 17.46
N GLY A 173 -21.70 -24.08 18.53
CA GLY A 173 -22.33 -23.38 19.66
C GLY A 173 -23.47 -22.39 19.30
N PRO A 174 -24.03 -21.69 20.29
CA PRO A 174 -24.94 -20.58 20.05
C PRO A 174 -24.17 -19.28 19.73
N ALA A 175 -24.73 -18.43 18.87
CA ALA A 175 -24.25 -17.06 18.70
C ALA A 175 -24.68 -16.16 19.89
N PRO A 176 -23.88 -15.17 20.29
CA PRO A 176 -22.57 -14.81 19.78
C PRO A 176 -21.47 -15.80 20.21
N ILE A 177 -20.66 -16.21 19.24
CA ILE A 177 -19.74 -17.35 19.33
C ILE A 177 -18.45 -16.89 20.02
N ALA A 178 -17.98 -17.65 21.02
CA ALA A 178 -16.68 -17.41 21.62
C ALA A 178 -15.57 -17.56 20.57
N ALA A 179 -14.75 -16.52 20.40
CA ALA A 179 -13.74 -16.46 19.38
C ALA A 179 -12.50 -15.72 19.89
N THR A 180 -11.37 -15.92 19.22
CA THR A 180 -10.11 -15.22 19.51
C THR A 180 -9.65 -14.50 18.26
N LEU A 181 -9.36 -13.21 18.38
CA LEU A 181 -8.76 -12.42 17.31
C LEU A 181 -7.24 -12.57 17.38
N CYS A 182 -6.66 -13.06 16.30
CA CYS A 182 -5.24 -13.36 16.18
C CYS A 182 -4.61 -12.34 15.22
N PRO A 183 -3.98 -11.27 15.73
CA PRO A 183 -3.22 -10.35 14.90
C PRO A 183 -1.94 -11.04 14.38
N PRO A 184 -1.35 -10.54 13.28
CA PRO A 184 -0.13 -11.13 12.71
C PRO A 184 1.06 -10.99 13.67
N HIS A 185 1.04 -9.95 14.51
CA HIS A 185 2.00 -9.70 15.57
C HIS A 185 1.26 -9.25 16.83
N GLY A 186 1.70 -9.71 17.99
CA GLY A 186 1.10 -9.39 19.29
C GLY A 186 0.24 -10.52 19.86
N ASP A 187 -0.38 -10.23 21.01
CA ASP A 187 -1.12 -11.23 21.76
C ASP A 187 -2.50 -11.50 21.17
N ALA A 188 -2.95 -12.74 21.32
CA ALA A 188 -4.28 -13.16 20.90
C ALA A 188 -5.35 -12.52 21.82
N ILE A 189 -6.37 -11.92 21.22
CA ILE A 189 -7.39 -11.16 21.94
C ILE A 189 -8.67 -11.99 22.06
N PRO A 190 -9.06 -12.45 23.26
CA PRO A 190 -10.31 -13.19 23.44
C PRO A 190 -11.52 -12.27 23.29
N GLY A 191 -12.61 -12.79 22.75
CA GLY A 191 -13.84 -12.03 22.56
C GLY A 191 -15.00 -12.89 22.05
N ARG A 192 -15.96 -12.22 21.41
CA ARG A 192 -17.13 -12.85 20.80
C ARG A 192 -17.34 -12.37 19.37
N LEU A 193 -17.60 -13.31 18.46
CA LEU A 193 -18.01 -13.05 17.09
C LEU A 193 -19.53 -13.13 17.00
N ASP A 194 -20.16 -12.08 16.48
CA ASP A 194 -21.54 -12.09 16.04
C ASP A 194 -21.58 -12.21 14.50
N PRO A 195 -21.90 -13.39 13.95
CA PRO A 195 -21.96 -13.59 12.51
C PRO A 195 -23.09 -12.79 11.83
N VAL A 196 -24.17 -12.50 12.56
CA VAL A 196 -25.33 -11.76 12.02
C VAL A 196 -24.98 -10.28 11.91
N ALA A 197 -24.42 -9.69 12.97
CA ALA A 197 -23.96 -8.30 12.97
C ALA A 197 -22.62 -8.11 12.26
N ARG A 198 -21.94 -9.19 11.87
CA ARG A 198 -20.59 -9.20 11.26
C ARG A 198 -19.58 -8.42 12.09
N CYS A 199 -19.65 -8.55 13.41
CA CYS A 199 -18.80 -7.81 14.33
C CYS A 199 -18.11 -8.74 15.34
N PHE A 200 -16.86 -8.41 15.67
CA PHE A 200 -16.14 -9.01 16.79
C PHE A 200 -16.12 -8.02 17.95
N ARG A 201 -16.41 -8.49 19.16
CA ARG A 201 -16.33 -7.68 20.39
C ARG A 201 -15.29 -8.29 21.32
N PRO A 202 -14.21 -7.56 21.64
CA PRO A 202 -13.24 -8.01 22.65
C PRO A 202 -13.90 -8.09 24.03
N HIS A 203 -13.35 -8.95 24.89
CA HIS A 203 -13.75 -9.05 26.30
C HIS A 203 -13.23 -7.88 27.15
#